data_AF-A0A026WCP5-F1
#
_entry.id   AF-A0A026WCP5-F1
#
_cell.length_a   1.000
_cell.length_b   1.000
_cell.length_c   1.000
_cell.angle_alpha   90.00
_cell.angle_beta   90.00
_cell.angle_gamma   90.00
#
_symmetry.space_group_name_H-M   'P 1'
#
loop_
_entity.id
_entity.type
_entity.pdbx_description
1 polymer ?
#
loop_
_entity_poly.entity_id
_entity_poly.type
_entity_poly.pdbx_seq_one_letter_code
_entity_poly.pdbx_strand_id
1 'polypeptide(L)'
;MFTKFREMKTKEQQSSSMELAEHAKTVMTTLDEGIKSLDDMDAFLTYLHNVGASHTKIPGFNRQYFWKIEKPFLDAVERTLEDRYSENVETIYKLTIKFIIETLIDGFDKAQSDKAKS
;
A
#
# COMPACT_ATOMS: atom_id res chain seq x y z
N MET A 1 -5.76 7.29 12.52
CA MET A 1 -5.77 5.81 12.41
C MET A 1 -7.22 5.39 12.57
N PHE A 2 -7.75 4.62 11.63
CA PHE A 2 -9.14 4.14 11.54
C PHE A 2 -9.87 4.01 12.89
N THR A 3 -10.58 5.08 13.30
CA THR A 3 -11.11 5.19 14.68
C THR A 3 -12.34 4.29 14.89
N LYS A 4 -13.09 4.00 13.83
CA LYS A 4 -14.26 3.11 13.85
C LYS A 4 -13.92 1.61 13.75
N PHE A 5 -12.65 1.29 13.51
CA PHE A 5 -12.17 -0.10 13.31
C PHE A 5 -11.63 -0.77 14.55
N ARG A 6 -11.26 0.03 15.55
CA ARG A 6 -10.58 -0.46 16.75
C ARG A 6 -11.40 -1.50 17.53
N GLU A 7 -12.71 -1.53 17.31
CA GLU A 7 -13.67 -2.40 18.00
C GLU A 7 -14.07 -3.64 17.18
N MET A 8 -13.75 -3.71 15.88
CA MET A 8 -14.13 -4.81 14.99
C MET A 8 -13.07 -5.92 15.01
N LYS A 9 -13.27 -6.92 15.89
CA LYS A 9 -12.29 -7.97 16.17
C LYS A 9 -12.42 -9.21 15.27
N THR A 10 -13.57 -9.42 14.61
CA THR A 10 -13.78 -10.61 13.77
C THR A 10 -13.54 -10.35 12.29
N LYS A 11 -13.19 -11.40 11.55
CA LYS A 11 -12.89 -11.35 10.11
C LYS A 11 -14.11 -10.89 9.31
N GLU A 12 -15.31 -11.32 9.73
CA GLU A 12 -16.59 -10.95 9.13
C GLU A 12 -16.92 -9.47 9.33
N GLN A 13 -16.67 -8.93 10.53
CA GLN A 13 -16.86 -7.51 10.85
C GLN A 13 -15.88 -6.63 10.08
N GLN A 14 -14.63 -7.08 9.92
CA GLN A 14 -13.64 -6.37 9.11
C GLN A 14 -14.01 -6.40 7.62
N SER A 15 -14.46 -7.53 7.08
CA SER A 15 -14.84 -7.66 5.67
C SER A 15 -16.08 -6.86 5.25
N SER A 16 -16.98 -6.55 6.19
CA SER A 16 -18.20 -5.77 5.95
C SER A 16 -18.01 -4.27 6.20
N SER A 17 -16.80 -3.85 6.60
CA SER A 17 -16.56 -2.46 6.94
C SER A 17 -16.28 -1.60 5.72
N MET A 18 -17.17 -0.63 5.49
CA MET A 18 -17.12 0.26 4.33
C MET A 18 -15.81 1.06 4.23
N GLU A 19 -15.29 1.58 5.34
CA GLU A 19 -14.08 2.41 5.34
C GLU A 19 -12.78 1.57 5.07
N LEU A 20 -12.80 0.25 5.31
CA LEU A 20 -11.70 -0.66 4.98
C LEU A 20 -11.83 -1.11 3.54
N ALA A 21 -13.04 -1.35 3.06
CA ALA A 21 -13.29 -1.60 1.65
C ALA A 21 -12.89 -0.39 0.80
N GLU A 22 -13.20 0.84 1.24
CA GLU A 22 -12.79 2.08 0.56
C GLU A 22 -11.28 2.28 0.61
N HIS A 23 -10.63 2.04 1.76
CA HIS A 23 -9.17 2.12 1.84
C HIS A 23 -8.49 1.04 1.01
N ALA A 24 -8.96 -0.22 1.08
CA ALA A 24 -8.45 -1.31 0.27
C ALA A 24 -8.64 -1.04 -1.23
N LYS A 25 -9.79 -0.48 -1.64
CA LYS A 25 -10.02 -0.03 -3.01
C LYS A 25 -9.03 1.05 -3.40
N THR A 26 -8.82 2.07 -2.55
CA THR A 26 -7.84 3.14 -2.80
C THR A 26 -6.44 2.57 -2.98
N VAL A 27 -6.03 1.64 -2.11
CA VAL A 27 -4.74 0.97 -2.21
C VAL A 27 -4.63 0.16 -3.50
N MET A 28 -5.65 -0.62 -3.86
CA MET A 28 -5.64 -1.38 -5.12
C MET A 28 -5.62 -0.46 -6.34
N THR A 29 -6.32 0.68 -6.32
CA THR A 29 -6.23 1.70 -7.37
C THR A 29 -4.82 2.29 -7.44
N THR A 30 -4.20 2.62 -6.31
CA THR A 30 -2.82 3.12 -6.26
C THR A 30 -1.83 2.10 -6.81
N LEU A 31 -2.02 0.81 -6.52
CA LEU A 31 -1.19 -0.28 -7.07
C LEU A 31 -1.42 -0.45 -8.58
N ASP A 32 -2.66 -0.38 -9.05
CA ASP A 32 -3.04 -0.49 -10.47
C ASP A 32 -2.51 0.69 -11.29
N GLU A 33 -2.71 1.92 -10.81
CA GLU A 33 -2.12 3.13 -11.39
C GLU A 33 -0.60 3.06 -11.38
N GLY A 34 -0.03 2.52 -10.29
CA GLY A 34 1.39 2.27 -10.18
C GLY A 34 1.90 1.33 -11.28
N ILE A 35 1.27 0.16 -11.44
CA ILE A 35 1.66 -0.81 -12.46
C ILE A 35 1.47 -0.24 -13.88
N LYS A 36 0.39 0.51 -14.12
CA LYS A 36 0.09 1.14 -15.42
C LYS A 36 1.07 2.24 -15.81
N SER A 37 1.61 2.96 -14.83
CA SER A 37 2.58 4.05 -15.02
C SER A 37 4.03 3.58 -14.94
N LEU A 38 4.31 2.26 -14.91
CA LEU A 38 5.69 1.76 -14.97
C LEU A 38 6.43 2.17 -16.26
N ASP A 39 5.71 2.59 -17.29
CA ASP A 39 6.27 3.19 -18.52
C ASP A 39 6.74 4.65 -18.32
N ASP A 40 6.19 5.37 -17.34
CA ASP A 40 6.60 6.70 -16.88
C ASP A 40 6.98 6.66 -15.39
N MET A 41 8.24 6.30 -15.17
CA MET A 41 8.81 6.14 -13.83
C MET A 41 8.74 7.43 -12.98
N ASP A 42 8.82 8.61 -13.60
CA ASP A 42 8.79 9.88 -12.87
C ASP A 42 7.38 10.18 -12.34
N ALA A 43 6.35 9.94 -13.16
CA ALA A 43 4.96 10.03 -12.75
C ALA A 43 4.64 9.03 -11.64
N PHE A 44 5.10 7.77 -11.80
CA PHE A 44 4.94 6.72 -10.80
C PHE A 44 5.54 7.11 -9.43
N LEU A 45 6.80 7.54 -9.41
CA LEU A 45 7.50 7.91 -8.18
C LEU A 45 6.84 9.13 -7.53
N THR A 46 6.46 10.14 -8.32
CA THR A 46 5.77 11.34 -7.82
C THR A 46 4.46 10.98 -7.13
N TYR A 47 3.67 10.11 -7.76
CA TYR A 47 2.39 9.67 -7.20
C TYR A 47 2.57 8.91 -5.88
N LEU A 48 3.45 7.92 -5.83
CA LEU A 48 3.70 7.16 -4.60
C LEU A 48 4.29 8.03 -3.48
N HIS A 49 5.19 8.96 -3.80
CA HIS A 49 5.68 9.90 -2.79
C HIS A 49 4.55 10.74 -2.18
N ASN A 50 3.62 11.22 -3.00
CA ASN A 50 2.45 11.98 -2.53
C ASN A 50 1.54 11.12 -1.63
N VAL A 51 1.31 9.85 -2.00
CA VAL A 51 0.55 8.91 -1.17
C VAL A 51 1.26 8.68 0.15
N GLY A 52 2.58 8.42 0.16
CA GLY A 52 3.40 8.28 1.36
C GLY A 52 3.31 9.53 2.26
N ALA A 53 3.48 10.71 1.67
CA ALA A 53 3.38 11.99 2.36
C ALA A 53 1.99 12.21 3.00
N SER A 54 0.92 11.77 2.35
CA SER A 54 -0.44 11.89 2.88
C SER A 54 -0.63 11.15 4.21
N HIS A 55 0.10 10.03 4.42
CA HIS A 55 0.03 9.25 5.66
C HIS A 55 0.67 9.98 6.85
N THR A 56 1.50 11.01 6.63
CA THR A 56 2.00 11.88 7.70
C THR A 56 0.91 12.71 8.36
N LYS A 57 -0.27 12.85 7.71
CA LYS A 57 -1.43 13.53 8.28
C LYS A 57 -2.17 12.66 9.30
N ILE A 58 -1.83 11.36 9.37
CA ILE A 58 -2.45 10.41 10.30
C ILE A 58 -1.67 10.44 11.62
N PRO A 59 -2.27 10.90 12.74
CA PRO A 59 -1.57 10.97 14.02
C PRO A 59 -1.09 9.59 14.48
N GLY A 60 0.18 9.50 14.87
CA GLY A 60 0.81 8.28 15.37
C GLY A 60 0.99 7.17 14.32
N PHE A 61 0.89 7.50 13.02
CA PHE A 61 1.14 6.52 11.97
C PHE A 61 2.60 6.08 11.99
N ASN A 62 2.83 4.78 12.10
CA ASN A 62 4.15 4.19 12.03
C ASN A 62 4.39 3.70 10.59
N ARG A 63 5.45 4.20 9.94
CA ARG A 63 5.82 3.78 8.57
C ARG A 63 5.97 2.26 8.41
N GLN A 64 6.30 1.53 9.48
CA GLN A 64 6.36 0.07 9.48
C GLN A 64 5.00 -0.59 9.17
N TYR A 65 3.89 0.15 9.29
CA TYR A 65 2.57 -0.35 8.91
C TYR A 65 2.41 -0.53 7.41
N PHE A 66 3.19 0.14 6.55
CA PHE A 66 3.16 -0.11 5.11
C PHE A 66 3.54 -1.56 4.79
N TRP A 67 4.51 -2.14 5.49
CA TRP A 67 4.92 -3.55 5.30
C TRP A 67 3.82 -4.56 5.63
N LYS A 68 2.79 -4.19 6.40
CA LYS A 68 1.72 -5.13 6.78
C LYS A 68 0.87 -5.58 5.58
N ILE A 69 0.95 -4.89 4.44
CA ILE A 69 0.20 -5.26 3.24
C ILE A 69 0.90 -6.26 2.34
N GLU A 70 2.22 -6.40 2.46
CA GLU A 70 3.04 -7.22 1.55
C GLU A 70 2.51 -8.66 1.45
N LYS A 71 2.43 -9.35 2.60
CA LYS A 71 1.95 -10.73 2.64
C LYS A 71 0.49 -10.88 2.16
N PRO A 72 -0.49 -10.12 2.70
CA PRO A 72 -1.86 -10.21 2.21
C PRO A 72 -2.00 -9.95 0.70
N PHE A 73 -1.20 -9.05 0.14
CA PHE A 73 -1.18 -8.79 -1.30
C PHE A 73 -0.66 -10.00 -2.09
N LEU A 74 0.49 -10.56 -1.71
CA LEU A 74 1.05 -11.74 -2.37
C LEU A 74 0.12 -12.96 -2.26
N ASP A 75 -0.43 -13.22 -1.07
CA ASP A 75 -1.41 -14.29 -0.86
C ASP A 75 -2.67 -14.09 -1.74
N ALA A 76 -3.08 -12.85 -2.00
CA ALA A 76 -4.21 -12.54 -2.88
C ALA A 76 -3.87 -12.72 -4.36
N VAL A 77 -2.67 -12.36 -4.78
CA VAL A 77 -2.18 -12.57 -6.16
C VAL A 77 -2.09 -14.06 -6.46
N GLU A 78 -1.50 -14.85 -5.57
CA GLU A 78 -1.40 -16.31 -5.71
C GLU A 78 -2.79 -16.95 -5.88
N ARG A 79 -3.74 -16.61 -5.01
CA ARG A 79 -5.12 -17.10 -5.10
C ARG A 79 -5.87 -16.64 -6.34
N THR A 80 -5.53 -15.48 -6.89
CA THR A 80 -6.21 -14.92 -8.06
C THR A 80 -5.69 -15.52 -9.36
N LEU A 81 -4.39 -15.83 -9.40
CA LEU A 81 -3.75 -16.37 -10.59
C LEU A 81 -3.83 -17.90 -10.65
N GLU A 82 -4.01 -18.58 -9.52
CA GLU A 82 -4.16 -20.04 -9.41
C GLU A 82 -3.12 -20.77 -10.27
N ASP A 83 -3.54 -21.54 -11.28
CA ASP A 83 -2.67 -22.30 -12.18
C ASP A 83 -1.69 -21.44 -13.00
N ARG A 84 -1.91 -20.12 -13.09
CA ARG A 84 -1.01 -19.17 -13.76
C ARG A 84 0.09 -18.63 -12.84
N TYR A 85 0.03 -18.93 -11.55
CA TYR A 85 1.03 -18.50 -10.58
C TYR A 85 2.28 -19.38 -10.68
N SER A 86 3.26 -18.92 -11.46
CA SER A 86 4.58 -19.56 -11.60
C SER A 86 5.63 -18.89 -10.72
N GLU A 87 6.78 -19.55 -10.51
CA GLU A 87 7.91 -18.98 -9.76
C GLU A 87 8.39 -17.61 -10.32
N ASN A 88 8.33 -17.45 -11.65
CA ASN A 88 8.67 -16.19 -12.30
C ASN A 88 7.66 -15.08 -11.95
N VAL A 89 6.36 -15.42 -11.96
CA VAL A 89 5.29 -14.50 -11.58
C VAL A 89 5.42 -14.11 -10.10
N GLU A 90 5.64 -15.08 -9.22
CA GLU A 90 5.90 -14.83 -7.79
C GLU A 90 7.06 -13.85 -7.58
N THR A 91 8.18 -14.07 -8.29
CA THR A 91 9.36 -13.22 -8.19
C THR A 91 9.06 -11.78 -8.63
N ILE A 92 8.34 -11.60 -9.74
CA ILE A 92 7.94 -10.29 -10.25
C ILE A 92 7.07 -9.56 -9.22
N TYR A 93 6.03 -10.21 -8.70
CA TYR A 93 5.12 -9.56 -7.75
C TYR A 93 5.80 -9.21 -6.42
N LYS A 94 6.71 -10.06 -5.92
CA LYS A 94 7.54 -9.76 -4.74
C LYS A 94 8.40 -8.52 -4.93
N LEU A 95 9.07 -8.40 -6.08
CA LEU A 95 9.91 -7.23 -6.38
C LEU A 95 9.05 -5.96 -6.50
N THR A 96 7.95 -6.05 -7.23
CA THR A 96 7.04 -4.92 -7.46
C THR A 96 6.44 -4.39 -6.15
N ILE A 97 5.88 -5.25 -5.30
CA ILE A 97 5.25 -4.79 -4.05
C ILE A 97 6.29 -4.21 -3.09
N LYS A 98 7.48 -4.80 -3.02
CA LYS A 98 8.59 -4.29 -2.21
C LYS A 98 8.98 -2.89 -2.66
N PHE A 99 9.19 -2.70 -3.96
CA PHE A 99 9.55 -1.40 -4.54
C PHE A 99 8.49 -0.31 -4.25
N ILE A 100 7.21 -0.65 -4.38
CA ILE A 100 6.10 0.25 -4.05
C ILE A 100 6.15 0.66 -2.57
N ILE A 101 6.28 -0.31 -1.66
CA ILE A 101 6.31 -0.05 -0.21
C ILE A 101 7.51 0.82 0.16
N GLU A 102 8.69 0.54 -0.38
CA GLU A 102 9.90 1.33 -0.15
C GLU A 102 9.72 2.78 -0.63
N THR A 103 9.08 2.98 -1.79
CA THR A 103 8.80 4.32 -2.34
C THR A 103 7.78 5.08 -1.48
N LEU A 104 6.74 4.40 -0.98
CA LEU A 104 5.77 5.00 -0.04
C LEU A 104 6.46 5.45 1.26
N ILE A 105 7.38 4.63 1.79
CA ILE A 105 8.15 4.96 2.99
C ILE A 105 9.05 6.17 2.74
N ASP A 106 9.74 6.22 1.61
CA ASP A 106 10.59 7.36 1.25
C ASP A 106 9.77 8.66 1.16
N GLY A 107 8.59 8.62 0.53
CA GLY A 107 7.68 9.76 0.47
C GLY A 107 7.19 10.23 1.85
N PHE A 108 6.89 9.28 2.74
CA PHE A 108 6.52 9.57 4.12
C PHE A 108 7.67 10.23 4.89
N ASP A 109 8.88 9.69 4.79
CA ASP A 109 10.07 10.15 5.50
C ASP A 109 10.51 11.55 5.02
N LYS A 110 10.47 11.80 3.70
CA LYS A 110 10.71 13.13 3.11
C LYS A 110 9.76 14.18 3.67
N ALA A 111 8.45 13.89 3.63
CA ALA A 111 7.43 14.83 4.11
C ALA A 111 7.51 15.09 5.63
N GLN A 112 7.90 14.09 6.44
CA GLN A 112 8.17 14.30 7.87
C GLN A 112 9.40 15.20 8.09
N SER A 113 10.46 14.97 7.32
CA SER A 113 11.70 15.74 7.43
C SER A 113 11.49 17.22 7.06
N ASP A 114 10.67 17.50 6.05
CA ASP A 114 10.35 18.87 5.64
C ASP A 114 9.49 19.60 6.69
N LYS A 115 8.53 18.89 7.33
CA LYS A 115 7.76 19.43 8.45
C LYS A 115 8.61 19.76 9.67
N ALA A 116 9.68 18.99 9.92
CA ALA A 116 10.58 19.23 11.04
C ALA A 116 11.52 20.44 10.83
N LYS A 117 11.67 20.91 9.57
CA LYS A 117 12.51 22.05 9.21
C LYS A 117 11.73 23.37 9.07
N SER A 118 10.40 23.32 9.05
CA SER A 118 9.51 24.48 8.93
C SER A 118 9.05 24.98 10.29
#